data_AF-A0A669ELN2-F1
#
_entry.id   AF-A0A669ELN2-F1
#
_cell.length_a   1.000
_cell.length_b   1.000
_cell.length_c   1.000
_cell.angle_alpha   90.00
_cell.angle_beta   90.00
_cell.angle_gamma   90.00
#
_symmetry.space_group_name_H-M   'P 1'
#
loop_
_entity.id
_entity.type
_entity.pdbx_description
1 polymer ?
#
loop_
_entity_poly.entity_id
_entity_poly.type
_entity_poly.pdbx_seq_one_letter_code
_entity_poly.pdbx_strand_id
1 'polypeptide(L)'
;VCVSQGTGESQGTGVSQGTGESQGTGVSQGTAVSHGTGVSQGTGVSQGTGESQGTGVCHGTGVSQGTGNSHGTGVSQGTGESHGTGESVSQGTGESQGTGVSHGTAVSHGTGESHGTGESQGTGVSRDPGDRCYSSPAVK
;
A
#
# COMPACT_ATOMS: atom_id res chain seq x y z
N VAL A 1 -15.71 -7.11 21.87
CA VAL A 1 -14.82 -7.98 21.08
C VAL A 1 -15.63 -9.18 20.62
N CYS A 2 -15.84 -9.32 19.31
CA CYS A 2 -16.54 -10.46 18.69
C CYS A 2 -15.49 -11.43 18.13
N VAL A 3 -15.68 -12.74 18.26
CA VAL A 3 -14.75 -13.76 17.71
C VAL A 3 -15.52 -14.77 16.87
N SER A 4 -15.08 -15.01 15.64
CA SER A 4 -15.70 -15.98 14.72
C SER A 4 -14.70 -16.96 14.08
N GLN A 5 -15.20 -18.15 13.75
CA GLN A 5 -14.54 -19.15 12.89
C GLN A 5 -15.40 -19.28 11.64
N GLY A 6 -14.84 -19.03 10.46
CA GLY A 6 -15.58 -18.88 9.22
C GLY A 6 -15.94 -17.42 8.95
N THR A 7 -17.23 -17.12 8.79
CA THR A 7 -17.72 -15.78 8.47
C THR A 7 -18.19 -15.06 9.73
N GLY A 8 -17.78 -13.80 9.96
CA GLY A 8 -18.28 -13.01 11.08
C GLY A 8 -18.32 -11.52 10.80
N GLU A 9 -19.24 -10.83 11.48
CA GLU A 9 -19.42 -9.39 11.44
C GLU A 9 -19.31 -8.81 12.86
N SER A 10 -18.72 -7.62 13.01
CA SER A 10 -18.66 -6.93 14.29
C SER A 10 -18.86 -5.42 14.17
N GLN A 11 -19.49 -4.83 15.19
CA GLN A 11 -19.38 -3.41 15.47
C GLN A 11 -18.48 -3.20 16.68
N GLY A 12 -17.46 -2.34 16.53
CA GLY A 12 -16.36 -2.20 17.48
C GLY A 12 -15.19 -3.11 17.10
N THR A 13 -14.77 -3.96 18.03
CA THR A 13 -13.61 -4.85 17.84
C THR A 13 -14.04 -6.26 17.42
N GLY A 14 -13.54 -6.75 16.29
CA GLY A 14 -13.79 -8.10 15.77
C GLY A 14 -12.50 -8.87 15.48
N VAL A 15 -12.53 -10.18 15.72
CA VAL A 15 -11.46 -11.12 15.38
C VAL A 15 -12.04 -12.32 14.63
N SER A 16 -11.50 -12.65 13.46
CA SER A 16 -11.99 -13.77 12.64
C SER A 16 -10.87 -14.69 12.15
N GLN A 17 -11.20 -15.98 12.05
CA GLN A 17 -10.41 -16.99 11.33
C GLN A 17 -11.24 -17.41 10.11
N GLY A 18 -10.94 -16.83 8.95
CA GLY A 18 -11.75 -16.93 7.74
C GLY A 18 -12.07 -15.56 7.14
N THR A 19 -13.36 -15.23 7.01
CA THR A 19 -13.84 -13.97 6.46
C THR A 19 -14.43 -13.10 7.57
N GLY A 20 -13.87 -11.91 7.77
CA GLY A 20 -14.33 -10.96 8.78
C GLY A 20 -14.73 -9.62 8.19
N GLU A 21 -15.84 -9.07 8.67
CA GLU A 21 -16.22 -7.68 8.45
C GLU A 21 -16.30 -6.94 9.79
N SER A 22 -15.79 -5.71 9.86
CA SER A 22 -15.80 -4.92 11.09
C SER A 22 -16.02 -3.43 10.83
N GLN A 23 -16.94 -2.82 11.58
CA GLN A 23 -17.04 -1.37 11.72
C GLN A 23 -16.32 -0.95 13.01
N GLY A 24 -15.08 -0.49 12.90
CA GLY A 24 -14.20 -0.19 14.02
C GLY A 24 -12.81 -0.81 13.83
N THR A 25 -12.48 -1.81 14.64
CA THR A 25 -11.19 -2.52 14.59
C THR A 25 -11.40 -3.98 14.22
N GLY A 26 -10.92 -4.40 13.06
CA GLY A 26 -10.99 -5.78 12.59
C GLY A 26 -9.62 -6.45 12.54
N VAL A 27 -9.52 -7.69 13.01
CA VAL A 27 -8.34 -8.54 12.82
C VAL A 27 -8.77 -9.86 12.20
N SER A 28 -8.17 -10.26 11.08
CA SER A 28 -8.49 -11.55 10.43
C SER A 28 -7.26 -12.35 10.06
N GLN A 29 -7.35 -13.67 10.17
CA GLN A 29 -6.53 -14.59 9.38
C GLN A 29 -7.40 -15.14 8.24
N GLY A 30 -7.10 -14.72 7.01
CA GLY A 30 -7.92 -14.95 5.82
C GLY A 30 -8.29 -13.62 5.15
N THR A 31 -9.58 -13.41 4.92
CA THR A 31 -10.11 -12.21 4.27
C THR A 31 -10.68 -11.26 5.31
N ALA A 32 -10.36 -9.97 5.22
CA ALA A 32 -10.88 -8.92 6.10
C ALA A 32 -11.42 -7.73 5.30
N VAL A 33 -12.56 -7.20 5.74
CA VAL A 33 -13.03 -5.87 5.37
C VAL A 33 -13.22 -5.05 6.64
N SER A 34 -12.69 -3.84 6.69
CA SER A 34 -12.79 -2.97 7.86
C SER A 34 -13.09 -1.52 7.50
N HIS A 35 -14.09 -0.94 8.17
CA HIS A 35 -14.31 0.52 8.21
C HIS A 35 -13.71 1.05 9.50
N GLY A 36 -12.54 1.69 9.41
CA GLY A 36 -11.73 2.11 10.55
C GLY A 36 -10.32 1.53 10.46
N THR A 37 -9.98 0.67 11.41
CA THR A 37 -8.68 -0.01 11.51
C THR A 37 -8.82 -1.49 11.14
N GLY A 38 -8.07 -1.97 10.15
CA GLY A 38 -8.08 -3.38 9.72
C GLY A 38 -6.69 -3.99 9.72
N VAL A 39 -6.56 -5.21 10.24
CA VAL A 39 -5.35 -6.03 10.16
C VAL A 39 -5.69 -7.39 9.56
N SER A 40 -4.98 -7.82 8.52
CA SER A 40 -5.22 -9.09 7.86
C SER A 40 -3.96 -9.89 7.59
N GLN A 41 -3.99 -11.17 7.90
CA GLN A 41 -3.06 -12.18 7.41
C GLN A 41 -3.71 -12.91 6.23
N GLY A 42 -3.45 -12.48 5.00
CA GLY A 42 -4.15 -12.91 3.79
C GLY A 42 -4.55 -11.71 2.93
N THR A 43 -5.86 -11.52 2.76
CA THR A 43 -6.42 -10.41 1.97
C THR A 43 -7.12 -9.41 2.86
N GLY A 44 -6.71 -8.14 2.82
CA GLY A 44 -7.31 -7.07 3.62
C GLY A 44 -7.82 -5.92 2.78
N VAL A 45 -9.01 -5.43 3.10
CA VAL A 45 -9.55 -4.18 2.58
C VAL A 45 -9.90 -3.27 3.75
N SER A 46 -9.37 -2.05 3.76
CA SER A 46 -9.63 -1.07 4.82
C SER A 46 -10.01 0.30 4.29
N GLN A 47 -11.01 0.91 4.90
CA GLN A 47 -11.37 2.32 4.75
C GLN A 47 -10.94 3.04 6.04
N GLY A 48 -9.81 3.74 6.02
CA GLY A 48 -9.14 4.29 7.19
C GLY A 48 -7.69 3.84 7.25
N THR A 49 -7.35 3.00 8.22
CA THR A 49 -6.00 2.47 8.42
C THR A 49 -5.99 0.96 8.19
N GLY A 50 -5.16 0.48 7.28
CA GLY A 50 -5.07 -0.94 6.94
C GLY A 50 -3.66 -1.49 7.06
N GLU A 51 -3.51 -2.67 7.64
CA GLU A 51 -2.30 -3.47 7.60
C GLU A 51 -2.59 -4.87 7.02
N SER A 52 -1.80 -5.29 6.05
CA SER A 52 -1.97 -6.61 5.42
C SER A 52 -0.64 -7.32 5.23
N GLN A 53 -0.59 -8.61 5.60
CA GLN A 53 0.44 -9.54 5.16
C GLN A 53 -0.17 -10.44 4.07
N GLY A 54 0.24 -10.28 2.83
CA GLY A 54 -0.38 -10.85 1.64
C GLY A 54 -0.83 -9.75 0.68
N THR A 55 -2.13 -9.61 0.49
CA THR A 55 -2.73 -8.60 -0.40
C THR A 55 -3.50 -7.57 0.42
N GLY A 56 -3.13 -6.30 0.32
CA GLY A 56 -3.78 -5.21 1.02
C GLY A 56 -4.33 -4.16 0.06
N VAL A 57 -5.56 -3.70 0.31
CA VAL A 57 -6.14 -2.51 -0.32
C VAL A 57 -6.59 -1.56 0.77
N CYS A 58 -6.14 -0.31 0.70
CA CYS A 58 -6.55 0.71 1.66
C CYS A 58 -7.00 2.01 0.98
N HIS A 59 -7.98 2.65 1.60
CA HIS A 59 -8.33 4.04 1.32
C HIS A 59 -8.03 4.82 2.60
N GLY A 60 -7.00 5.66 2.57
CA GLY A 60 -6.45 6.34 3.74
C GLY A 60 -4.97 5.99 3.93
N THR A 61 -4.66 5.25 4.98
CA THR A 61 -3.28 4.89 5.35
C THR A 61 -3.10 3.38 5.26
N GLY A 62 -2.17 2.91 4.45
CA GLY A 62 -1.93 1.48 4.24
C GLY A 62 -0.52 1.05 4.50
N VAL A 63 -0.39 -0.14 5.09
CA VAL A 63 0.87 -0.88 5.15
C VAL A 63 0.62 -2.28 4.59
N SER A 64 1.46 -2.75 3.67
CA SER A 64 1.35 -4.08 3.09
C SER A 64 2.70 -4.76 2.98
N GLN A 65 2.74 -6.04 3.35
CA GLN A 65 3.85 -6.97 3.12
C GLN A 65 3.39 -7.97 2.05
N GLY A 66 3.86 -7.83 0.82
CA GLY A 66 3.38 -8.56 -0.36
C GLY A 66 2.91 -7.59 -1.44
N THR A 67 1.62 -7.63 -1.76
CA THR A 67 0.98 -6.75 -2.74
C THR A 67 0.12 -5.73 -2.02
N GLY A 68 0.44 -4.44 -2.14
CA GLY A 68 -0.33 -3.36 -1.52
C GLY A 68 -0.84 -2.36 -2.55
N ASN A 69 -2.11 -2.00 -2.46
CA ASN A 69 -2.67 -0.85 -3.16
C ASN A 69 -3.22 0.17 -2.16
N SER A 70 -2.92 1.44 -2.37
CA SER A 70 -3.26 2.51 -1.45
C SER A 70 -3.79 3.75 -2.15
N HIS A 71 -4.97 4.21 -1.73
CA HIS A 71 -5.49 5.53 -2.08
C HIS A 71 -5.25 6.47 -0.90
N GLY A 72 -4.21 7.30 -0.97
CA GLY A 72 -3.75 8.15 0.12
C GLY A 72 -2.27 7.96 0.42
N THR A 73 -1.97 7.49 1.63
CA THR A 73 -0.59 7.24 2.10
C THR A 73 -0.36 5.73 2.16
N GLY A 74 0.74 5.26 1.59
CA GLY A 74 0.95 3.82 1.41
C GLY A 74 2.40 3.39 1.62
N VAL A 75 2.59 2.28 2.34
CA VAL A 75 3.88 1.62 2.45
C VAL A 75 3.74 0.16 2.04
N SER A 76 4.52 -0.26 1.06
CA SER A 76 4.50 -1.63 0.55
C SER A 76 5.90 -2.23 0.53
N GLN A 77 6.03 -3.41 1.12
CA GLN A 77 7.21 -4.27 1.02
C GLN A 77 6.88 -5.38 0.02
N GLY A 78 7.43 -5.31 -1.19
CA GLY A 78 7.09 -6.18 -2.32
C GLY A 78 6.60 -5.36 -3.52
N THR A 79 5.36 -5.58 -3.93
CA THR A 79 4.71 -4.83 -5.01
C THR A 79 3.77 -3.81 -4.42
N GLY A 80 3.97 -2.54 -4.76
CA GLY A 80 3.18 -1.43 -4.24
C GLY A 80 2.59 -0.57 -5.36
N GLU A 81 1.31 -0.27 -5.25
CA GLU A 81 0.64 0.77 -6.03
C GLU A 81 0.06 1.82 -5.07
N SER A 82 0.18 3.08 -5.46
CA SER A 82 -0.25 4.20 -4.64
C SER A 82 -0.79 5.34 -5.50
N HIS A 83 -1.93 5.87 -5.09
CA HIS A 83 -2.60 6.99 -5.73
C HIS A 83 -2.95 8.04 -4.68
N GLY A 84 -2.43 9.26 -4.82
CA GLY A 84 -2.81 10.38 -3.97
C GLY A 84 -1.68 11.35 -3.70
N THR A 85 -1.97 12.36 -2.89
CA THR A 85 -0.98 13.36 -2.47
C THR A 85 -0.07 12.86 -1.34
N GLY A 86 -0.33 11.67 -0.79
CA GLY A 86 0.45 11.09 0.28
C GLY A 86 1.79 10.54 -0.21
N GLU A 87 2.76 10.46 0.69
CA GLU A 87 4.02 9.78 0.40
C GLU A 87 3.77 8.28 0.29
N SER A 88 4.21 7.71 -0.85
CA SER A 88 4.22 6.27 -1.04
C SER A 88 5.63 5.72 -0.92
N VAL A 89 5.83 4.62 -0.18
CA VAL A 89 7.12 3.95 -0.09
C VAL A 89 7.00 2.51 -0.56
N SER A 90 7.75 2.13 -1.59
CA SER A 90 7.87 0.73 -2.03
C SER A 90 9.30 0.19 -1.87
N GLN A 91 9.41 -1.08 -1.45
CA GLN A 91 10.65 -1.85 -1.59
C GLN A 91 10.38 -3.07 -2.47
N GLY A 92 10.98 -3.10 -3.66
CA GLY A 92 10.70 -4.08 -4.70
C GLY A 92 10.23 -3.39 -5.98
N THR A 93 8.95 -3.55 -6.33
CA THR A 93 8.34 -2.91 -7.49
C THR A 93 7.30 -1.88 -7.03
N GLY A 94 7.44 -0.63 -7.46
CA GLY A 94 6.53 0.45 -7.07
C GLY A 94 5.92 1.20 -8.24
N GLU A 95 4.64 1.52 -8.13
CA GLU A 95 3.98 2.55 -8.93
C GLU A 95 3.38 3.62 -8.02
N SER A 96 3.62 4.88 -8.37
CA SER A 96 3.09 6.03 -7.63
C SER A 96 2.52 7.09 -8.55
N GLN A 97 1.32 7.57 -8.22
CA GLN A 97 0.73 8.78 -8.78
C GLN A 97 0.66 9.85 -7.68
N GLY A 98 1.53 10.86 -7.76
CA GLY A 98 1.69 11.88 -6.73
C GLY A 98 3.14 11.99 -6.24
N THR A 99 3.35 11.82 -4.94
CA THR A 99 4.69 11.86 -4.33
C THR A 99 5.10 10.46 -3.90
N GLY A 100 6.20 9.93 -4.43
CA GLY A 100 6.63 8.57 -4.14
C GLY A 100 8.13 8.39 -3.98
N VAL A 101 8.49 7.47 -3.09
CA VAL A 101 9.86 6.98 -2.87
C VAL A 101 9.87 5.48 -3.09
N SER A 102 10.90 4.98 -3.77
CA SER A 102 10.99 3.57 -4.12
C SER A 102 12.41 3.06 -4.02
N HIS A 103 12.55 1.79 -3.61
CA HIS A 103 13.81 1.06 -3.62
C HIS A 103 13.64 -0.20 -4.48
N GLY A 104 14.31 -0.27 -5.62
CA GLY A 104 14.15 -1.33 -6.61
C GLY A 104 13.74 -0.78 -7.96
N THR A 105 12.65 -1.32 -8.53
CA THR A 105 12.09 -0.90 -9.81
C THR A 105 10.89 0.01 -9.57
N ALA A 106 10.85 1.18 -10.19
CA ALA A 106 9.73 2.09 -9.98
C ALA A 106 9.30 2.92 -11.19
N VAL A 107 8.01 3.24 -11.18
CA VAL A 107 7.38 4.21 -12.08
C VAL A 107 6.68 5.27 -11.22
N SER A 108 6.92 6.54 -11.53
CA SER A 108 6.29 7.66 -10.83
C SER A 108 5.66 8.65 -11.82
N HIS A 109 4.44 9.08 -11.52
CA HIS A 109 3.76 10.18 -12.20
C HIS A 109 3.58 11.32 -11.19
N GLY A 110 4.40 12.38 -11.30
CA GLY A 110 4.46 13.46 -10.32
C GLY A 110 5.87 13.68 -9.77
N THR A 111 6.00 13.67 -8.44
CA THR A 111 7.29 13.80 -7.75
C THR A 111 7.78 12.42 -7.32
N GLY A 112 8.93 11.98 -7.82
CA GLY A 112 9.43 10.63 -7.58
C GLY A 112 10.90 10.60 -7.13
N GLU A 113 11.22 9.76 -6.17
CA GLU A 113 12.58 9.35 -5.85
C GLU A 113 12.71 7.83 -5.97
N SER A 114 13.72 7.35 -6.69
CA SER A 114 14.00 5.92 -6.84
C SER A 114 15.45 5.59 -6.57
N HIS A 115 15.68 4.60 -5.73
CA HIS A 115 16.97 3.94 -5.53
C HIS A 115 16.99 2.61 -6.28
N GLY A 116 17.65 2.59 -7.44
CA GLY A 116 17.59 1.48 -8.42
C GLY A 116 17.11 1.96 -9.78
N THR A 117 16.34 1.12 -10.48
CA THR A 117 15.80 1.43 -11.81
C THR A 117 14.52 2.23 -11.66
N GLY A 118 14.50 3.48 -12.13
CA GLY A 118 13.32 4.34 -12.00
C GLY A 118 12.97 5.09 -13.28
N GLU A 119 11.68 5.11 -13.60
CA GLU A 119 11.08 6.01 -14.58
C GLU A 119 10.21 7.06 -13.87
N SER A 120 10.27 8.30 -14.35
CA SER A 120 9.47 9.40 -13.82
C SER A 120 8.87 10.24 -14.94
N GLN A 121 7.57 10.49 -14.81
CA GLN A 121 6.84 11.48 -15.60
C GLN A 121 6.49 12.64 -14.67
N GLY A 122 7.36 13.65 -14.63
CA GLY A 122 7.24 14.79 -13.73
C GLY A 122 8.61 15.20 -13.20
N THR A 123 8.70 15.49 -11.89
CA THR A 123 9.95 15.80 -11.21
C THR A 123 10.50 14.54 -10.54
N GLY A 124 11.48 13.88 -11.16
CA GLY A 124 12.06 12.65 -10.64
C GLY A 124 13.55 12.73 -10.35
N VAL A 125 13.99 11.98 -9.33
CA VAL A 125 15.41 11.72 -9.05
C VAL A 125 15.63 10.21 -8.99
N SER A 126 16.46 9.68 -9.90
CA SER A 126 16.86 8.28 -9.90
C SER A 126 18.33 8.16 -9.49
N ARG A 127 18.60 7.38 -8.43
CA ARG A 127 19.94 7.04 -7.95
C ARG A 127 20.18 5.56 -8.18
N ASP A 128 20.77 5.24 -9.33
CA ASP A 128 21.16 3.88 -9.71
C ASP A 128 22.62 3.63 -9.26
N PRO A 129 22.95 2.49 -8.60
CA PRO A 129 24.33 2.09 -8.34
C PRO A 129 25.17 1.83 -9.61
N GLY A 130 24.54 1.69 -10.78
CA GLY A 130 25.22 1.60 -12.08
C GLY A 130 24.89 2.79 -12.97
N ASP A 131 25.83 3.71 -13.16
CA ASP A 131 25.73 4.93 -13.97
C ASP A 131 24.73 4.90 -15.13
N ARG A 132 23.53 5.46 -14.92
CA ARG A 132 22.71 6.07 -15.96
C ARG A 132 21.68 7.02 -15.34
N CYS A 133 22.12 8.24 -15.06
CA CYS A 133 21.24 9.36 -14.75
C CYS A 133 20.37 9.68 -15.98
N TYR A 134 19.20 9.06 -16.11
CA TYR A 134 18.16 9.56 -17.01
C TYR A 134 17.37 10.64 -16.28
N SER A 135 17.86 11.87 -16.37
CA SER A 135 17.02 13.05 -16.14
C SER A 135 16.16 13.23 -17.38
N SER A 136 14.94 12.69 -17.40
CA SER A 136 13.95 13.06 -18.41
C SER A 136 13.61 14.54 -18.22
N PRO A 137 13.72 15.39 -19.25
CA PRO A 137 13.30 16.78 -19.12
C PRO A 137 11.80 16.82 -18.90
N ALA A 138 11.38 17.57 -17.87
CA ALA A 138 9.98 17.86 -17.60
C ALA A 138 9.28 18.29 -18.89
N VAL A 139 8.27 17.51 -19.31
CA VAL A 139 7.38 17.93 -20.40
C VAL A 139 6.51 19.05 -19.82
N LYS A 140 6.70 20.26 -20.35
CA LYS A 140 5.82 21.41 -20.12
C LYS A 140 4.48 21.20 -20.81
#